data_AF-U9T2Y1-F1
#
_entry.id   AF-U9T2Y1-F1
#
_cell.length_a   1.000
_cell.length_b   1.000
_cell.length_c   1.000
_cell.angle_alpha   90.00
_cell.angle_beta   90.00
_cell.angle_gamma   90.00
#
_symmetry.space_group_name_H-M   'P 1'
#
loop_
_entity.id
_entity.type
_entity.pdbx_description
1 polymer ?
#
loop_
_entity_poly.entity_id
_entity_poly.type
_entity_poly.pdbx_seq_one_letter_code
_entity_poly.pdbx_strand_id
1 'polypeptide(L)'
;MFNSEGTTQRSDDEAPEVVSNSTSKIKALEIKEKERVVKQKLLEIKKRKRREIDAKLKEQKSRKIAKLSAVPNSNKKVDNIMKKIKEEGLPKFLPTELLEDFVNEDDKTKRRKQSEHTQIRLEMSKVKPRIKKRKKKQHNTGPFTVVALQDPDLDRPIPTPKEIMEFKDDHFYGERLPRKNAILNASQGIKGAAIRFCRK
;
A
#
# COMPACT_ATOMS: atom_id res chain seq x y z
N MET A 1 -64.48 18.50 -23.39
CA MET A 1 -64.42 17.96 -24.75
C MET A 1 -62.96 17.94 -25.20
N PHE A 2 -62.59 16.89 -25.91
CA PHE A 2 -61.25 16.43 -26.24
C PHE A 2 -60.38 17.47 -26.96
N ASN A 3 -59.12 17.63 -26.53
CA ASN A 3 -58.04 18.09 -27.39
C ASN A 3 -57.07 16.92 -27.58
N SER A 4 -56.98 16.52 -28.84
CA SER A 4 -56.33 15.35 -29.41
C SER A 4 -54.83 15.55 -29.66
N GLU A 5 -54.14 14.40 -29.56
CA GLU A 5 -52.99 13.97 -30.37
C GLU A 5 -51.64 14.67 -30.15
N GLY A 6 -50.81 13.99 -29.34
CA GLY A 6 -49.37 14.02 -29.49
C GLY A 6 -48.93 13.05 -30.59
N THR A 7 -48.00 13.50 -31.43
CA THR A 7 -47.21 12.65 -32.32
C THR A 7 -45.74 13.00 -32.17
N THR A 8 -45.08 12.41 -31.18
CA THR A 8 -43.62 12.25 -31.17
C THR A 8 -43.29 11.01 -31.98
N GLN A 9 -42.97 11.19 -33.26
CA GLN A 9 -42.42 10.13 -34.09
C GLN A 9 -41.06 9.70 -33.51
N ARG A 10 -41.03 8.51 -32.90
CA ARG A 10 -39.81 7.78 -32.56
C ARG A 10 -39.29 7.12 -33.83
N SER A 11 -38.28 7.72 -34.44
CA SER A 11 -37.45 7.10 -35.47
C SER A 11 -36.39 6.21 -34.80
N ASP A 12 -36.82 5.04 -34.31
CA ASP A 12 -35.94 4.00 -33.73
C ASP A 12 -35.68 2.83 -34.71
N ASP A 13 -36.04 3.00 -36.00
CA ASP A 13 -35.97 1.92 -37.01
C ASP A 13 -34.89 2.17 -38.08
N GLU A 14 -33.71 2.64 -37.66
CA GLU A 14 -32.54 2.62 -38.53
C GLU A 14 -31.83 1.27 -38.36
N ALA A 15 -32.32 0.29 -39.13
CA ALA A 15 -31.71 -1.03 -39.21
C ALA A 15 -30.21 -0.90 -39.58
N PRO A 16 -29.31 -1.71 -38.98
CA PRO A 16 -27.90 -1.63 -39.29
C PRO A 16 -27.68 -1.90 -40.78
N GLU A 17 -27.11 -0.93 -41.49
CA GLU A 17 -26.71 -1.11 -42.89
C GLU A 17 -25.87 -2.38 -43.02
N VAL A 18 -26.19 -3.21 -44.01
CA VAL A 18 -25.48 -4.47 -44.28
C VAL A 18 -24.04 -4.16 -44.70
N VAL A 19 -23.14 -4.09 -43.72
CA VAL A 19 -21.71 -3.88 -43.93
C VAL A 19 -21.14 -5.12 -44.63
N SER A 20 -20.81 -4.99 -45.91
CA SER A 20 -20.21 -6.06 -46.71
C SER A 20 -18.99 -6.69 -46.01
N ASN A 21 -18.87 -8.03 -46.08
CA ASN A 21 -17.81 -8.80 -45.43
C ASN A 21 -16.38 -8.37 -45.81
N SER A 22 -16.20 -7.60 -46.88
CA SER A 22 -14.92 -7.01 -47.27
C SER A 22 -14.58 -5.75 -46.45
N THR A 23 -15.55 -4.89 -46.16
CA THR A 23 -15.33 -3.65 -45.40
C THR A 23 -15.14 -3.93 -43.90
N SER A 24 -15.74 -5.00 -43.38
CA SER A 24 -15.49 -5.47 -42.01
C SER A 24 -14.06 -5.95 -41.78
N LYS A 25 -13.45 -6.63 -42.77
CA LYS A 25 -12.03 -7.04 -42.72
C LYS A 25 -11.09 -5.85 -42.69
N ILE A 26 -11.35 -4.82 -43.50
CA ILE A 26 -10.53 -3.59 -43.54
C ILE A 26 -10.63 -2.85 -42.20
N LYS A 27 -11.84 -2.66 -41.67
CA LYS A 27 -12.04 -2.05 -40.34
C LYS A 27 -11.33 -2.84 -39.23
N ALA A 28 -11.36 -4.17 -39.28
CA ALA A 28 -10.68 -5.01 -38.29
C ALA A 28 -9.14 -4.87 -38.34
N LEU A 29 -8.55 -4.72 -39.53
CA LEU A 29 -7.12 -4.45 -39.67
C LEU A 29 -6.76 -3.06 -39.14
N GLU A 30 -7.55 -2.05 -39.47
CA GLU A 30 -7.35 -0.68 -38.98
C GLU A 30 -7.43 -0.59 -37.44
N ILE A 31 -8.38 -1.31 -36.82
CA ILE A 31 -8.48 -1.40 -35.36
C ILE A 31 -7.22 -2.06 -34.77
N LYS A 32 -6.72 -3.15 -35.36
CA LYS A 32 -5.49 -3.81 -34.90
C LYS A 32 -4.26 -2.90 -35.00
N GLU A 33 -4.16 -2.08 -36.05
CA GLU A 33 -3.09 -1.10 -36.19
C GLU A 33 -3.18 0.01 -35.14
N LYS A 34 -4.37 0.56 -34.92
CA LYS A 34 -4.62 1.54 -33.86
C LYS A 34 -4.27 0.99 -32.47
N GLU A 35 -4.63 -0.26 -32.18
CA GLU A 35 -4.24 -0.92 -30.93
C GLU A 35 -2.73 -1.05 -30.75
N ARG A 36 -1.99 -1.40 -31.81
CA ARG A 36 -0.53 -1.50 -31.76
C ARG A 36 0.10 -0.14 -31.45
N VAL A 37 -0.38 0.92 -32.11
CA VAL A 37 0.08 2.30 -31.87
C VAL A 37 -0.22 2.74 -30.43
N VAL A 38 -1.42 2.46 -29.92
CA VAL A 38 -1.79 2.79 -28.53
C VAL A 38 -0.90 2.04 -27.53
N LYS A 39 -0.65 0.74 -27.75
CA LYS A 39 0.24 -0.06 -26.90
C LYS A 39 1.66 0.50 -26.88
N GLN A 40 2.20 0.91 -28.03
CA GLN A 40 3.52 1.54 -28.11
C GLN A 40 3.57 2.88 -27.35
N LYS A 41 2.59 3.77 -27.56
CA LYS A 41 2.49 5.04 -26.82
C LYS A 41 2.42 4.83 -25.30
N LEU A 42 1.64 3.84 -24.83
CA LEU A 42 1.57 3.52 -23.41
C LEU A 42 2.92 3.03 -22.84
N LEU A 43 3.67 2.25 -23.60
CA LEU A 43 5.02 1.81 -23.20
C LEU A 43 6.00 2.98 -23.12
N GLU A 44 5.94 3.92 -24.07
CA GLU A 44 6.76 5.13 -24.05
C GLU A 44 6.44 6.02 -22.84
N ILE A 45 5.16 6.22 -22.54
CA ILE A 45 4.72 6.96 -21.34
C ILE A 45 5.27 6.30 -20.07
N LYS A 46 5.18 4.96 -19.96
CA LYS A 46 5.73 4.22 -18.81
C LYS A 46 7.25 4.39 -18.71
N LYS A 47 7.98 4.32 -19.83
CA LYS A 47 9.44 4.55 -19.85
C LYS A 47 9.80 5.98 -19.44
N ARG A 48 9.07 6.98 -19.93
CA ARG A 48 9.27 8.40 -19.58
C ARG A 48 9.06 8.64 -18.08
N LYS A 49 7.97 8.10 -17.50
CA LYS A 49 7.70 8.18 -16.06
C LYS A 49 8.82 7.57 -15.22
N ARG A 50 9.37 6.42 -15.63
CA ARG A 50 10.51 5.80 -14.93
C ARG A 50 11.74 6.71 -14.94
N ARG A 51 12.10 7.26 -16.11
CA ARG A 51 13.23 8.20 -16.23
C ARG A 51 13.06 9.44 -15.35
N GLU A 52 11.84 9.97 -15.25
CA GLU A 52 11.54 11.14 -14.41
C GLU A 52 11.70 10.82 -12.91
N ILE A 53 11.23 9.64 -12.47
CA ILE A 53 11.41 9.18 -11.09
C ILE A 53 12.90 8.99 -10.76
N ASP A 54 13.65 8.35 -11.66
CA ASP A 54 15.08 8.10 -11.46
C ASP A 54 15.87 9.42 -11.41
N ALA A 55 15.53 10.40 -12.25
CA ALA A 55 16.11 11.74 -12.22
C ALA A 55 15.83 12.44 -10.89
N LYS A 56 14.57 12.43 -10.42
CA LYS A 56 14.17 13.00 -9.12
C LYS A 56 14.90 12.32 -7.95
N LEU A 57 15.05 10.99 -7.99
CA LEU A 57 15.78 10.25 -6.96
C LEU A 57 17.28 10.62 -6.95
N LYS A 58 17.89 10.76 -8.13
CA LYS A 58 19.30 11.18 -8.26
C LYS A 58 19.50 12.59 -7.71
N GLU A 59 18.59 13.50 -8.00
CA GLU A 59 18.61 14.88 -7.48
C GLU A 59 18.42 14.93 -5.96
N GLN A 60 17.52 14.13 -5.40
CA GLN A 60 17.36 14.04 -3.94
C GLN A 60 18.62 13.51 -3.27
N LYS A 61 19.28 12.51 -3.86
CA LYS A 61 20.55 11.97 -3.34
C LYS A 61 21.66 13.01 -3.39
N SER A 62 21.82 13.74 -4.51
CA SER A 62 22.84 14.78 -4.60
C SER A 62 22.58 15.92 -3.63
N ARG A 63 21.32 16.36 -3.45
CA ARG A 63 20.94 17.37 -2.45
C ARG A 63 21.23 16.92 -1.02
N LYS A 64 20.98 15.63 -0.68
CA LYS A 64 21.31 15.09 0.65
C LYS A 64 22.81 15.06 0.90
N ILE A 65 23.59 14.62 -0.09
CA ILE A 65 25.06 14.60 0.00
C ILE A 65 25.59 16.02 0.17
N ALA A 66 25.11 16.97 -0.63
CA ALA A 66 25.50 18.38 -0.52
C ALA A 66 25.16 18.98 0.85
N LYS A 67 23.99 18.65 1.42
CA LYS A 67 23.62 19.07 2.78
C LYS A 67 24.53 18.47 3.85
N LEU A 68 24.92 17.21 3.71
CA LEU A 68 25.83 16.54 4.66
C LEU A 68 27.24 17.11 4.58
N SER A 69 27.72 17.45 3.38
CA SER A 69 29.03 18.10 3.20
C SER A 69 29.04 19.59 3.57
N ALA A 70 27.88 20.25 3.59
CA ALA A 70 27.73 21.66 3.92
C ALA A 70 27.39 21.92 5.40
N VAL A 71 27.49 20.93 6.30
CA VAL A 71 27.51 21.18 7.75
C VAL A 71 28.97 21.37 8.19
N PRO A 72 29.48 22.61 8.26
CA PRO A 72 30.70 22.87 9.00
C PRO A 72 30.38 22.80 10.50
N ASN A 73 31.27 22.15 11.26
CA ASN A 73 31.39 22.29 12.72
C ASN A 73 30.37 21.55 13.61
N SER A 74 30.24 20.23 13.49
CA SER A 74 29.79 19.41 14.62
C SER A 74 30.80 19.38 15.78
N ASN A 75 32.10 19.54 15.49
CA ASN A 75 33.17 19.47 16.50
C ASN A 75 33.09 20.59 17.55
N LYS A 76 32.73 21.83 17.15
CA LYS A 76 32.63 22.96 18.09
C LYS A 76 31.49 22.82 19.12
N LYS A 77 30.43 22.04 18.80
CA LYS A 77 29.32 21.81 19.75
C LYS A 77 29.68 20.79 20.81
N VAL A 78 30.46 19.76 20.46
CA VAL A 78 30.91 18.73 21.40
C VAL A 78 31.87 19.33 22.43
N ASP A 79 32.77 20.22 22.00
CA ASP A 79 33.71 20.90 22.90
C ASP A 79 33.00 21.82 23.92
N ASN A 80 31.91 22.48 23.51
CA ASN A 80 31.10 23.30 24.41
C ASN A 80 30.29 22.47 25.41
N ILE A 81 29.83 21.28 25.02
CA ILE A 81 29.12 20.36 25.93
C ILE A 81 30.10 19.80 26.98
N MET A 82 31.31 19.41 26.57
CA MET A 82 32.34 18.95 27.51
C MET A 82 32.82 20.03 28.49
N LYS A 83 32.88 21.30 28.07
CA LYS A 83 33.20 22.40 28.98
C LYS A 83 32.10 22.63 30.02
N LYS A 84 30.83 22.58 29.62
CA LYS A 84 29.68 22.70 30.55
C LYS A 84 29.61 21.57 31.58
N ILE A 85 29.90 20.33 31.18
CA ILE A 85 29.88 19.17 32.09
C ILE A 85 30.97 19.27 33.18
N LYS A 86 32.10 19.94 32.89
CA LYS A 86 33.17 20.16 33.87
C LYS A 86 32.83 21.25 34.89
N GLU A 87 31.99 22.22 34.54
CA GLU A 87 31.61 23.34 35.41
C GLU A 87 30.36 23.03 36.27
N GLU A 88 29.39 22.30 35.73
CA GLU A 88 28.09 22.05 36.42
C GLU A 88 28.01 20.68 37.13
N GLY A 89 29.07 19.86 37.04
CA GLY A 89 29.09 18.51 37.60
C GLY A 89 28.23 17.52 36.80
N LEU A 90 28.46 16.22 37.04
CA LEU A 90 27.69 15.17 36.39
C LEU A 90 26.20 15.28 36.81
N PRO A 91 25.25 15.28 35.86
CA PRO A 91 23.84 15.32 36.19
C PRO A 91 23.51 14.17 37.14
N LYS A 92 22.73 14.45 38.20
CA LYS A 92 22.29 13.42 39.15
C LYS A 92 21.65 12.27 38.37
N PHE A 93 22.29 11.10 38.41
CA PHE A 93 21.78 9.91 37.77
C PHE A 93 20.42 9.54 38.37
N LEU A 94 19.56 8.95 37.53
CA LEU A 94 18.32 8.35 38.00
C LEU A 94 18.63 7.26 39.04
N PRO A 95 17.79 7.11 40.08
CA PRO A 95 17.94 6.06 41.08
C PRO A 95 18.09 4.69 40.41
N THR A 96 19.05 3.90 40.87
CA THR A 96 19.34 2.56 40.33
C THR A 96 18.19 1.58 40.48
N GLU A 97 17.34 1.75 41.49
CA GLU A 97 16.13 0.96 41.71
C GLU A 97 15.18 1.00 40.49
N LEU A 98 15.05 2.16 39.83
CA LEU A 98 14.21 2.29 38.63
C LEU A 98 14.83 1.67 37.38
N LEU A 99 16.15 1.49 37.34
CA LEU A 99 16.87 0.89 36.21
C LEU A 99 16.81 -0.65 36.28
N GLU A 100 16.80 -1.22 37.48
CA GLU A 100 16.73 -2.67 37.70
C GLU A 100 15.43 -3.29 37.17
N ASP A 101 14.31 -2.56 37.22
CA ASP A 101 13.02 -3.00 36.69
C ASP A 101 13.04 -3.20 35.17
N PHE A 102 13.80 -2.39 34.42
CA PHE A 102 13.91 -2.52 32.97
C PHE A 102 14.84 -3.64 32.53
N VAL A 103 15.90 -3.93 33.31
CA VAL A 103 16.82 -5.04 33.01
C VAL A 103 16.13 -6.39 33.22
N ASN A 104 15.25 -6.50 34.22
CA ASN A 104 14.55 -7.74 34.56
C ASN A 104 13.35 -8.06 33.63
N GLU A 105 12.76 -7.08 32.95
CA GLU A 105 11.68 -7.25 31.96
C GLU A 105 12.17 -7.88 30.63
N ASP A 106 13.43 -7.62 30.24
CA ASP A 106 13.97 -8.05 28.94
C ASP A 106 14.36 -9.54 28.87
N ASP A 107 14.67 -10.16 30.01
CA ASP A 107 15.08 -11.57 30.06
C ASP A 107 13.90 -12.54 30.14
N LYS A 108 12.78 -12.14 30.76
CA LYS A 108 11.57 -12.97 30.87
C LYS A 108 10.73 -12.99 29.59
N THR A 109 10.86 -11.98 28.73
CA THR A 109 10.01 -11.83 27.54
C THR A 109 10.52 -12.53 26.28
N LYS A 110 11.77 -12.98 26.22
CA LYS A 110 12.36 -13.56 25.00
C LYS A 110 11.92 -15.00 24.69
N ARG A 111 11.52 -15.81 25.69
CA ARG A 111 11.10 -17.22 25.47
C ARG A 111 9.60 -17.45 25.37
N ARG A 112 8.75 -16.56 25.91
CA ARG A 112 7.28 -16.74 25.92
C ARG A 112 6.55 -16.17 24.69
N LYS A 113 7.14 -15.19 24.00
CA LYS A 113 6.44 -14.43 22.94
C LYS A 113 6.16 -15.19 21.63
N GLN A 114 6.79 -16.36 21.37
CA GLN A 114 6.55 -17.09 20.12
C GLN A 114 5.36 -18.06 20.16
N SER A 115 5.09 -18.74 21.28
CA SER A 115 4.01 -19.72 21.37
C SER A 115 2.63 -19.06 21.49
N GLU A 116 2.52 -18.01 22.29
CA GLU A 116 1.25 -17.28 22.51
C GLU A 116 0.75 -16.64 21.21
N HIS A 117 1.67 -16.13 20.38
CA HIS A 117 1.32 -15.47 19.13
C HIS A 117 0.63 -16.42 18.12
N THR A 118 0.98 -17.70 18.15
CA THR A 118 0.37 -18.73 17.28
C THR A 118 -1.02 -19.16 17.77
N GLN A 119 -1.21 -19.28 19.08
CA GLN A 119 -2.50 -19.62 19.69
C GLN A 119 -3.50 -18.48 19.52
N ILE A 120 -3.09 -17.23 19.77
CA ILE A 120 -3.92 -16.04 19.56
C ILE A 120 -4.38 -15.93 18.10
N ARG A 121 -3.51 -16.24 17.12
CA ARG A 121 -3.86 -16.18 15.70
C ARG A 121 -4.88 -17.25 15.30
N LEU A 122 -4.80 -18.44 15.89
CA LEU A 122 -5.74 -19.53 15.66
C LEU A 122 -7.11 -19.23 16.29
N GLU A 123 -7.15 -18.65 17.49
CA GLU A 123 -8.39 -18.25 18.17
C GLU A 123 -9.11 -17.09 17.45
N MET A 124 -8.37 -16.09 16.98
CA MET A 124 -8.91 -14.96 16.22
C MET A 124 -9.58 -15.38 14.90
N SER A 125 -9.18 -16.52 14.32
CA SER A 125 -9.79 -17.05 13.08
C SER A 125 -11.18 -17.68 13.29
N LYS A 126 -11.51 -18.10 14.53
CA LYS A 126 -12.79 -18.74 14.87
C LYS A 126 -13.88 -17.73 15.26
N VAL A 127 -13.49 -16.48 15.53
CA VAL A 127 -14.44 -15.41 15.85
C VAL A 127 -15.03 -14.87 14.55
N LYS A 128 -16.25 -15.31 14.21
CA LYS A 128 -17.03 -14.67 13.14
C LYS A 128 -17.11 -13.17 13.43
N PRO A 129 -16.74 -12.28 12.50
CA PRO A 129 -16.78 -10.85 12.75
C PRO A 129 -18.24 -10.46 13.05
N ARG A 130 -18.51 -10.01 14.29
CA ARG A 130 -19.78 -9.36 14.62
C ARG A 130 -19.91 -8.14 13.70
N ILE A 131 -20.81 -8.23 12.72
CA ILE A 131 -21.11 -7.15 11.79
C ILE A 131 -21.68 -5.98 12.61
N LYS A 132 -20.82 -5.02 12.97
CA LYS A 132 -21.28 -3.77 13.58
C LYS A 132 -22.12 -3.04 12.53
N LYS A 133 -23.42 -2.85 12.80
CA LYS A 133 -24.29 -2.02 11.94
C LYS A 133 -23.65 -0.64 11.83
N ARG A 134 -23.29 -0.22 10.61
CA ARG A 134 -22.78 1.13 10.37
C ARG A 134 -23.89 2.12 10.77
N LYS A 135 -23.59 3.04 11.67
CA LYS A 135 -24.52 4.11 12.04
C LYS A 135 -24.77 4.96 10.81
N LYS A 136 -26.03 5.13 10.41
CA LYS A 136 -26.40 6.04 9.32
C LYS A 136 -26.10 7.46 9.80
N LYS A 137 -25.44 8.27 8.96
CA LYS A 137 -25.10 9.67 9.27
C LYS A 137 -26.34 10.59 9.35
N GLN A 138 -27.46 10.11 8.82
CA GLN A 138 -28.71 10.86 8.76
C GLN A 138 -29.75 10.16 9.62
N HIS A 139 -30.43 10.94 10.45
CA HIS A 139 -31.57 10.48 11.23
C HIS A 139 -32.85 11.05 10.63
N ASN A 140 -33.76 10.17 10.25
CA ASN A 140 -35.06 10.59 9.74
C ASN A 140 -36.00 10.77 10.93
N THR A 141 -36.51 11.99 11.13
CA THR A 141 -37.53 12.30 12.14
C THR A 141 -38.81 12.72 11.41
N GLY A 142 -39.63 11.74 11.04
CA GLY A 142 -40.87 11.98 10.28
C GLY A 142 -40.58 12.53 8.88
N PRO A 143 -41.15 13.69 8.47
CA PRO A 143 -40.95 14.27 7.14
C PRO A 143 -39.60 14.99 6.97
N PHE A 144 -38.83 15.18 8.04
CA PHE A 144 -37.58 15.91 8.00
C PHE A 144 -36.37 14.98 8.20
N THR A 145 -35.26 15.33 7.53
CA THR A 145 -34.00 14.62 7.62
C THR A 145 -33.01 15.46 8.41
N VAL A 146 -32.59 14.99 9.58
CA VAL A 146 -31.59 15.69 10.41
C VAL A 146 -30.20 15.19 10.01
N VAL A 147 -29.34 16.12 9.60
CA VAL A 147 -27.96 15.87 9.19
C VAL A 147 -27.03 16.71 10.07
N ALA A 148 -26.00 16.09 10.64
CA ALA A 148 -24.97 16.81 11.38
C ALA A 148 -24.05 17.57 10.40
N LEU A 149 -23.86 18.88 10.62
CA LEU A 149 -23.04 19.73 9.75
C LEU A 149 -21.53 19.48 9.88
N GLN A 150 -21.09 18.93 11.01
CA GLN A 150 -19.69 18.59 11.24
C GLN A 150 -19.52 17.07 11.15
N ASP A 151 -18.92 16.62 10.06
CA ASP A 151 -18.53 15.23 9.88
C ASP A 151 -17.26 14.94 10.68
N PRO A 152 -17.27 14.06 11.71
CA PRO A 152 -16.06 13.71 12.46
C PRO A 152 -15.04 12.90 11.64
N ASP A 153 -15.34 12.63 10.37
CA ASP A 153 -14.50 11.88 9.43
C ASP A 153 -13.66 12.79 8.52
N LEU A 154 -13.76 14.13 8.63
CA LEU A 154 -13.01 15.08 7.81
C LEU A 154 -11.48 14.91 7.93
N ASP A 155 -10.99 14.44 9.08
CA ASP A 155 -9.55 14.21 9.32
C ASP A 155 -9.07 12.83 8.84
N ARG A 156 -9.98 11.98 8.32
CA ARG A 156 -9.62 10.65 7.83
C ARG A 156 -9.26 10.73 6.34
N PRO A 157 -8.26 9.96 5.88
CA PRO A 157 -7.97 9.87 4.46
C PRO A 157 -9.21 9.37 3.70
N ILE A 158 -9.46 9.96 2.52
CA ILE A 158 -10.59 9.60 1.66
C ILE A 158 -10.59 8.09 1.45
N PRO A 159 -11.69 7.38 1.79
CA PRO A 159 -11.75 5.94 1.62
C PRO A 159 -11.60 5.60 0.15
N THR A 160 -10.72 4.66 -0.17
CA THR A 160 -10.57 4.17 -1.54
C THR A 160 -11.87 3.51 -1.99
N PRO A 161 -12.38 3.83 -3.20
CA PRO A 161 -13.62 3.24 -3.70
C PRO A 161 -13.45 1.72 -3.85
N LYS A 162 -14.51 0.97 -3.56
CA LYS A 162 -14.51 -0.49 -3.54
C LYS A 162 -14.11 -1.10 -4.87
N GLU A 163 -14.58 -0.50 -5.98
CA GLU A 163 -14.25 -0.93 -7.34
C GLU A 163 -12.74 -0.98 -7.59
N ILE A 164 -11.97 -0.02 -7.04
CA ILE A 164 -10.50 0.00 -7.18
C ILE A 164 -9.84 -1.09 -6.35
N MET A 165 -10.39 -1.39 -5.16
CA MET A 165 -9.90 -2.47 -4.32
C MET A 165 -10.19 -3.83 -4.94
N GLU A 166 -11.44 -4.07 -5.33
CA GLU A 166 -11.90 -5.29 -6.00
C GLU A 166 -11.14 -5.53 -7.31
N PHE A 167 -10.94 -4.48 -8.13
CA PHE A 167 -10.12 -4.60 -9.33
C PHE A 167 -8.68 -5.02 -9.03
N LYS A 168 -8.05 -4.45 -7.98
CA LYS A 168 -6.69 -4.84 -7.60
C LYS A 168 -6.65 -6.30 -7.13
N ASP A 169 -7.60 -6.67 -6.29
CA ASP A 169 -7.65 -8.01 -5.72
C ASP A 169 -7.91 -9.05 -6.81
N ASP A 170 -8.83 -8.81 -7.74
CA ASP A 170 -9.08 -9.70 -8.86
C ASP A 170 -7.93 -9.73 -9.88
N HIS A 171 -7.37 -8.57 -10.22
CA HIS A 171 -6.29 -8.47 -11.21
C HIS A 171 -4.98 -9.09 -10.71
N PHE A 172 -4.65 -8.91 -9.43
CA PHE A 172 -3.41 -9.41 -8.84
C PHE A 172 -3.58 -10.73 -8.09
N TYR A 173 -4.75 -11.07 -7.60
CA TYR A 173 -4.98 -12.22 -6.71
C TYR A 173 -6.31 -12.94 -6.98
N GLY A 174 -6.97 -12.72 -8.13
CA GLY A 174 -8.19 -13.42 -8.54
C GLY A 174 -8.00 -14.93 -8.67
N GLU A 175 -8.70 -15.60 -9.59
CA GLU A 175 -8.62 -17.07 -9.75
C GLU A 175 -7.24 -17.58 -10.22
N ARG A 176 -6.25 -17.50 -9.34
CA ARG A 176 -4.97 -18.18 -9.45
C ARG A 176 -5.12 -19.45 -8.68
N LEU A 177 -4.89 -20.57 -9.36
CA LEU A 177 -4.77 -21.87 -8.72
C LEU A 177 -3.90 -21.72 -7.47
N PRO A 178 -4.39 -22.16 -6.29
CA PRO A 178 -3.62 -22.05 -5.06
C PRO A 178 -2.26 -22.68 -5.35
N ARG A 179 -1.20 -21.87 -5.28
CA ARG A 179 0.15 -22.38 -5.49
C ARG A 179 0.34 -23.44 -4.42
N LYS A 180 0.46 -24.71 -4.85
CA LYS A 180 0.90 -25.77 -3.95
C LYS A 180 2.14 -25.21 -3.28
N ASN A 181 2.14 -25.15 -1.94
CA ASN A 181 3.33 -24.75 -1.19
C ASN A 181 4.44 -25.67 -1.70
N ALA A 182 5.34 -25.14 -2.52
CA ALA A 182 6.50 -25.87 -2.95
C ALA A 182 7.32 -26.00 -1.68
N ILE A 183 7.11 -27.10 -0.96
CA ILE A 183 8.05 -27.54 0.05
C ILE A 183 9.28 -27.90 -0.76
N LEU A 184 10.12 -26.89 -1.00
CA LEU A 184 11.48 -27.10 -1.43
C LEU A 184 12.12 -27.87 -0.29
N ASN A 185 12.18 -29.20 -0.44
CA ASN A 185 13.14 -30.04 0.27
C ASN A 185 14.56 -29.66 -0.21
N ALA A 186 14.92 -28.37 -0.11
CA ALA A 186 16.27 -27.92 -0.28
C ALA A 186 17.03 -28.35 0.98
N SER A 187 17.95 -29.29 0.77
CA SER A 187 18.99 -29.72 1.70
C SER A 187 18.54 -30.36 3.03
N GLN A 188 17.90 -31.54 2.94
CA GLN A 188 18.24 -32.63 3.86
C GLN A 188 18.90 -33.75 3.04
N GLY A 189 20.16 -33.55 2.67
CA GLY A 189 20.91 -34.57 1.93
C GLY A 189 22.29 -34.07 1.59
N ILE A 190 23.27 -34.58 2.34
CA ILE A 190 24.71 -34.54 2.08
C ILE A 190 25.42 -33.26 2.56
N LYS A 191 25.95 -33.35 3.79
CA LYS A 191 27.10 -32.54 4.24
C LYS A 191 28.28 -32.87 3.31
N GLY A 192 28.49 -32.05 2.28
CA GLY A 192 29.62 -32.16 1.36
C GLY A 192 30.97 -31.86 2.04
N ALA A 193 32.06 -32.32 1.42
CA ALA A 193 33.44 -32.32 1.91
C ALA A 193 34.05 -30.96 2.35
N ALA A 194 33.29 -29.86 2.24
CA ALA A 194 33.72 -28.50 2.57
C ALA A 194 34.00 -28.25 4.07
N ILE A 195 33.58 -29.15 4.98
CA ILE A 195 33.87 -29.04 6.43
C ILE A 195 35.30 -29.51 6.78
N ARG A 196 36.06 -30.11 5.84
CA ARG A 196 37.41 -30.64 6.13
C ARG A 196 38.55 -29.61 6.10
N PHE A 197 38.29 -28.33 5.87
CA PHE A 197 39.31 -27.28 5.94
C PHE A 197 39.17 -26.44 7.22
N CYS A 198 39.43 -27.05 8.37
CA CYS A 198 39.88 -26.31 9.55
C CYS A 198 41.41 -26.42 9.60
N ARG A 199 42.12 -25.31 9.37
CA ARG A 199 43.57 -25.23 9.62
C ARG A 199 43.80 -25.22 11.14
N LYS A 200 44.73 -26.05 11.60
CA LYS A 200 45.32 -25.94 12.95
C LYS A 200 46.19 -24.70 13.04
#